data_AF-A0A932FQT9-F1
#
_entry.id   AF-A0A932FQT9-F1
#
_cell.length_a   1.000
_cell.length_b   1.000
_cell.length_c   1.000
_cell.angle_alpha   90.00
_cell.angle_beta   90.00
_cell.angle_gamma   90.00
#
_symmetry.space_group_name_H-M   'P 1'
#
loop_
_entity.id
_entity.type
_entity.pdbx_description
1 polymer ?
#
loop_
_entity_poly.entity_id
_entity_poly.type
_entity_poly.pdbx_seq_one_letter_code
_entity_poly.pdbx_strand_id
1 'polypeptide(L)'
;MTARLGRTISSLAAVVMTAACTSYYEISVETPIRPKLDVSAFQRVLVAGFIAGGTDDVDGNLETTRLLRSQLRTKSELRVIDTDILPLMEVAAEGRATSDAPAEGEGPPVASAIREDADLEPYEHLFANVEYWKRIGEEYQQPLIVTGTVMFAPQARSGIVQRDQEVYDSFGRRRVVPVRTYMERKGFVLKPRFIFIDGRTGSVLHSENFREEILYNANQTSPALSSYFELMDRLIPSFLSTLSSQKIKGTRVLLQ
;
A
#
# COMPACT_ATOMS: atom_id res chain seq x y z
N MET A 1 73.24 -3.98 -23.25
CA MET A 1 72.17 -3.48 -22.35
C MET A 1 70.98 -2.85 -23.08
N THR A 2 70.87 -2.92 -24.42
CA THR A 2 69.84 -2.20 -25.21
C THR A 2 68.59 -3.02 -25.55
N ALA A 3 68.62 -4.35 -25.43
CA ALA A 3 67.48 -5.21 -25.80
C ALA A 3 66.39 -5.32 -24.71
N ARG A 4 66.69 -5.02 -23.44
CA ARG A 4 65.70 -5.11 -22.34
C ARG A 4 64.77 -3.89 -22.28
N LEU A 5 65.26 -2.70 -22.65
CA LEU A 5 64.47 -1.45 -22.64
C LEU A 5 63.40 -1.41 -23.75
N GLY A 6 63.70 -1.93 -24.94
CA GLY A 6 62.73 -1.98 -26.04
C GLY A 6 61.54 -2.90 -25.74
N ARG A 7 61.78 -3.98 -24.98
CA ARG A 7 60.76 -4.96 -24.61
C ARG A 7 59.77 -4.40 -23.58
N THR A 8 60.23 -3.58 -22.64
CA THR A 8 59.36 -2.93 -21.64
C THR A 8 58.51 -1.80 -22.23
N ILE A 9 59.04 -1.06 -23.21
CA ILE A 9 58.28 0.01 -23.89
C ILE A 9 57.20 -0.59 -24.79
N SER A 10 57.53 -1.68 -25.50
CA SER A 10 56.56 -2.39 -26.35
C SER A 10 55.42 -3.04 -25.53
N SER A 11 55.71 -3.61 -24.35
CA SER A 11 54.66 -4.15 -23.48
C SER A 11 53.80 -3.06 -22.86
N LEU A 12 54.37 -1.90 -22.52
CA LEU A 12 53.61 -0.77 -21.99
C LEU A 12 52.71 -0.14 -23.06
N ALA A 13 53.19 -0.01 -24.30
CA ALA A 13 52.39 0.45 -25.43
C ALA A 13 51.26 -0.52 -25.78
N ALA A 14 51.49 -1.84 -25.67
CA ALA A 14 50.46 -2.85 -25.90
C ALA A 14 49.35 -2.81 -24.83
N VAL A 15 49.70 -2.60 -23.55
CA VAL A 15 48.72 -2.47 -22.46
C VAL A 15 47.89 -1.18 -22.58
N VAL A 16 48.51 -0.07 -22.99
CA VAL A 16 47.81 1.21 -23.20
C VAL A 16 46.87 1.16 -24.43
N MET A 17 47.25 0.46 -25.50
CA MET A 17 46.39 0.26 -26.68
C MET A 17 45.16 -0.61 -26.37
N THR A 18 45.27 -1.60 -25.47
CA THR A 18 44.10 -2.43 -25.09
C THR A 18 43.11 -1.70 -24.18
N ALA A 19 43.53 -0.64 -23.47
CA ALA A 19 42.63 0.15 -22.61
C ALA A 19 41.85 1.23 -23.39
N ALA A 20 42.24 1.55 -24.62
CA ALA A 20 41.64 2.63 -25.41
C ALA A 20 40.43 2.21 -26.27
N CYS A 21 40.08 0.92 -26.32
CA CYS A 21 39.00 0.41 -27.17
C CYS A 21 37.65 0.20 -26.45
N THR A 22 37.53 0.49 -25.15
CA THR A 22 36.24 0.42 -24.46
C THR A 22 35.54 1.77 -24.49
N SER A 23 34.84 2.09 -25.59
CA SER A 23 33.96 3.25 -25.62
C SER A 23 32.64 2.93 -24.92
N TYR A 24 32.45 3.45 -23.71
CA TYR A 24 31.18 3.38 -22.98
C TYR A 24 30.30 4.57 -23.38
N TYR A 25 29.11 4.29 -23.92
CA TYR A 25 28.08 5.29 -24.15
C TYR A 25 26.83 4.87 -23.38
N GLU A 26 26.53 5.61 -22.32
CA GLU A 26 25.30 5.45 -21.56
C GLU A 26 24.14 5.98 -22.40
N ILE A 27 23.33 5.06 -22.94
CA ILE A 27 22.08 5.44 -23.59
C ILE A 27 21.01 5.42 -22.49
N SER A 28 20.56 6.61 -22.10
CA SER A 28 19.38 6.78 -21.25
C SER A 28 18.15 6.33 -22.01
N VAL A 29 17.75 5.07 -21.83
CA VAL A 29 16.52 4.54 -22.43
C VAL A 29 15.38 4.77 -21.43
N GLU A 30 14.64 5.85 -21.63
CA GLU A 30 13.38 6.08 -20.91
C GLU A 30 12.33 5.13 -21.49
N THR A 31 12.15 3.95 -20.89
CA THR A 31 10.96 3.15 -21.17
C THR A 31 9.80 3.68 -20.33
N PRO A 32 8.77 4.32 -20.92
CA PRO A 32 7.62 4.76 -20.13
C PRO A 32 6.90 3.52 -19.61
N ILE A 33 7.04 3.25 -18.32
CA ILE A 33 6.11 2.38 -17.63
C ILE A 33 4.77 3.10 -17.67
N ARG A 34 3.74 2.44 -18.19
CA ARG A 34 2.39 2.99 -18.14
C ARG A 34 2.00 3.07 -16.66
N PRO A 35 1.73 4.25 -16.12
CA PRO A 35 1.25 4.34 -14.74
C PRO A 35 -0.04 3.54 -14.62
N LYS A 36 -0.26 2.93 -13.45
CA LYS A 36 -1.49 2.16 -13.20
C LYS A 36 -2.73 3.06 -13.33
N LEU A 37 -2.62 4.31 -12.89
CA LEU A 37 -3.62 5.35 -13.08
C LEU A 37 -2.91 6.64 -13.52
N ASP A 38 -3.40 7.27 -14.60
CA ASP A 38 -2.93 8.58 -15.00
C ASP A 38 -3.68 9.67 -14.22
N VAL A 39 -2.98 10.30 -13.27
CA VAL A 39 -3.53 11.36 -12.43
C VAL A 39 -3.26 12.77 -12.97
N SER A 40 -2.56 12.90 -14.10
CA SER A 40 -2.16 14.21 -14.65
C SER A 40 -3.36 15.09 -15.06
N ALA A 41 -4.52 14.47 -15.32
CA ALA A 41 -5.77 15.17 -15.58
C ALA A 41 -6.38 15.86 -14.35
N PHE A 42 -5.92 15.52 -13.14
CA PHE A 42 -6.46 16.02 -11.88
C PHE A 42 -5.47 17.00 -11.23
N GLN A 43 -5.99 18.12 -10.72
CA GLN A 43 -5.20 19.08 -9.94
C GLN A 43 -5.41 18.90 -8.43
N ARG A 44 -6.53 18.27 -8.06
CA ARG A 44 -7.00 18.15 -6.67
C ARG A 44 -7.33 16.71 -6.36
N VAL A 45 -7.13 16.32 -5.11
CA VAL A 45 -7.51 14.99 -4.59
C VAL A 45 -8.36 15.14 -3.35
N LEU A 46 -9.48 14.43 -3.33
CA LEU A 46 -10.41 14.35 -2.21
C LEU A 46 -10.31 12.96 -1.59
N VAL A 47 -9.88 12.88 -0.34
CA VAL A 47 -10.02 11.65 0.44
C VAL A 47 -11.36 11.71 1.15
N ALA A 48 -12.36 11.05 0.57
CA ALA A 48 -13.76 11.13 0.97
C ALA A 48 -14.00 10.48 2.35
N GLY A 49 -13.46 9.29 2.54
CA GLY A 49 -13.72 8.42 3.69
C GLY A 49 -13.68 6.96 3.26
N PHE A 50 -13.70 6.07 4.24
CA PHE A 50 -13.62 4.63 4.05
C PHE A 50 -14.67 3.91 4.89
N ILE A 51 -15.13 2.78 4.36
CA ILE A 51 -15.95 1.84 5.13
C ILE A 51 -14.99 0.94 5.90
N ALA A 52 -14.91 1.16 7.20
CA ALA A 52 -13.98 0.46 8.08
C ALA A 52 -14.65 -0.72 8.79
N GLY A 53 -13.90 -1.80 8.97
CA GLY A 53 -14.33 -2.99 9.72
C GLY A 53 -13.18 -3.70 10.41
N GLY A 54 -13.52 -4.64 11.29
CA GLY A 54 -12.61 -5.51 12.00
C GLY A 54 -12.64 -5.26 13.51
N THR A 55 -11.54 -4.77 14.09
CA THR A 55 -11.48 -4.44 15.53
C THR A 55 -12.04 -3.04 15.83
N ASP A 56 -12.73 -2.93 16.97
CA ASP A 56 -13.24 -1.67 17.51
C ASP A 56 -12.15 -0.84 18.22
N ASP A 57 -10.94 -1.40 18.38
CA ASP A 57 -9.82 -0.73 19.06
C ASP A 57 -9.25 0.47 18.28
N VAL A 58 -9.54 0.57 16.97
CA VAL A 58 -9.01 1.58 16.06
C VAL A 58 -10.12 2.04 15.11
N ASP A 59 -10.34 3.35 15.02
CA ASP A 59 -11.21 3.92 13.98
C ASP A 59 -10.47 3.92 12.64
N GLY A 60 -10.63 2.83 11.89
CA GLY A 60 -9.97 2.65 10.59
C GLY A 60 -10.36 3.71 9.56
N ASN A 61 -11.57 4.29 9.63
CA ASN A 61 -12.00 5.30 8.67
C ASN A 61 -11.25 6.61 8.91
N LEU A 62 -11.27 7.07 10.16
CA LEU A 62 -10.67 8.33 10.56
C LEU A 62 -9.15 8.29 10.49
N GLU A 63 -8.51 7.22 10.95
CA GLU A 63 -7.05 7.10 10.90
C GLU A 63 -6.53 6.91 9.46
N THR A 64 -7.21 6.12 8.61
CA THR A 64 -6.84 6.01 7.18
C THR A 64 -6.92 7.37 6.50
N THR A 65 -8.04 8.07 6.69
CA THR A 65 -8.30 9.33 5.99
C THR A 65 -7.28 10.38 6.39
N ARG A 66 -6.99 10.52 7.69
CA ARG A 66 -5.98 11.45 8.20
C ARG A 66 -4.59 11.13 7.67
N LEU A 67 -4.20 9.87 7.73
CA LEU A 67 -2.88 9.42 7.29
C LEU A 67 -2.69 9.64 5.79
N LEU A 68 -3.66 9.23 4.96
CA LEU A 68 -3.57 9.41 3.50
C LEU A 68 -3.55 10.89 3.12
N ARG A 69 -4.36 11.74 3.74
CA ARG A 69 -4.31 13.19 3.50
C ARG A 69 -2.93 13.76 3.83
N SER A 70 -2.32 13.34 4.94
CA SER A 70 -0.96 13.74 5.31
C SER A 70 0.07 13.28 4.28
N GLN A 71 0.05 12.00 3.90
CA GLN A 71 1.01 11.45 2.92
C GLN A 71 0.86 12.08 1.54
N LEU A 72 -0.38 12.32 1.08
CA LEU A 72 -0.64 12.95 -0.22
C LEU A 72 -0.16 14.41 -0.24
N ARG A 73 -0.33 15.17 0.84
CA ARG A 73 0.21 16.54 0.92
C ARG A 73 1.73 16.58 0.83
N THR A 74 2.42 15.59 1.39
CA THR A 74 3.89 15.58 1.43
C THR A 74 4.50 14.97 0.18
N LYS A 75 3.86 13.96 -0.43
CA LYS A 75 4.48 13.12 -1.45
C LYS A 75 3.80 13.16 -2.82
N SER A 76 2.62 13.78 -2.95
CA SER A 76 1.91 13.91 -4.23
C SER A 76 1.93 15.35 -4.74
N GLU A 77 1.80 15.52 -6.05
CA GLU A 77 1.68 16.82 -6.71
C GLU A 77 0.25 17.40 -6.62
N LEU A 78 -0.71 16.59 -6.15
CA LEU A 78 -2.13 16.93 -6.09
C LEU A 78 -2.45 17.80 -4.86
N ARG A 79 -3.30 18.81 -5.04
CA ARG A 79 -3.81 19.61 -3.91
C ARG A 79 -4.86 18.83 -3.14
N VAL A 80 -4.53 18.44 -1.91
CA VAL A 80 -5.45 17.72 -1.02
C VAL A 80 -6.55 18.65 -0.52
N ILE A 81 -7.80 18.20 -0.62
CA ILE A 81 -8.97 18.92 -0.11
C ILE A 81 -9.22 18.51 1.34
N ASP A 82 -9.28 19.52 2.22
CA ASP A 82 -9.66 19.34 3.62
C ASP A 82 -11.15 19.55 3.79
N THR A 83 -11.83 18.47 4.08
CA THR A 83 -13.27 18.44 4.35
C THR A 83 -13.55 17.39 5.44
N ASP A 84 -14.70 17.49 6.07
CA ASP A 84 -15.15 16.48 7.02
C ASP A 84 -15.24 15.11 6.34
N ILE A 85 -15.01 14.06 7.13
CA ILE A 85 -15.00 12.69 6.62
C ILE A 85 -16.44 12.30 6.30
N LEU A 86 -16.68 11.83 5.07
CA LEU A 86 -18.00 11.37 4.67
C LEU A 86 -18.37 10.10 5.45
N PRO A 87 -19.51 10.06 6.16
CA PRO A 87 -19.97 8.88 6.88
C PRO A 87 -20.58 7.88 5.90
N LEU A 88 -19.73 7.21 5.10
CA LEU A 88 -20.17 6.33 4.00
C LEU A 88 -21.06 5.17 4.45
N MET A 89 -20.94 4.72 5.70
CA MET A 89 -21.81 3.67 6.25
C MET A 89 -23.26 4.15 6.42
N GLU A 90 -23.46 5.40 6.82
CA GLU A 90 -24.79 6.01 6.99
C GLU A 90 -25.42 6.26 5.62
N VAL A 91 -24.66 6.82 4.69
CA VAL A 91 -25.11 7.07 3.31
C VAL A 91 -25.55 5.76 2.62
N ALA A 92 -24.82 4.67 2.84
CA ALA A 92 -25.20 3.35 2.32
C ALA A 92 -26.43 2.74 3.00
N ALA A 93 -26.72 3.13 4.25
CA ALA A 93 -27.94 2.71 4.94
C ALA A 93 -29.17 3.52 4.44
N GLU A 94 -29.01 4.83 4.25
CA GLU A 94 -30.07 5.71 3.72
C GLU A 94 -30.44 5.40 2.26
N GLY A 95 -29.44 5.08 1.43
CA GLY A 95 -29.68 4.66 0.03
C GLY A 95 -30.49 3.36 -0.07
N ARG A 96 -30.37 2.47 0.92
CA ARG A 96 -31.23 1.27 1.02
C ARG A 96 -32.65 1.62 1.47
N ALA A 97 -32.80 2.45 2.48
CA ALA A 97 -34.10 2.84 3.02
C ALA A 97 -35.00 3.57 2.00
N THR A 98 -34.41 4.20 0.98
CA THR A 98 -35.14 4.86 -0.12
C THR A 98 -35.48 3.94 -1.29
N SER A 99 -34.79 2.79 -1.41
CA SER A 99 -34.96 1.83 -2.50
C SER A 99 -35.95 0.71 -2.17
N ASP A 100 -36.10 0.36 -0.89
CA ASP A 100 -37.08 -0.62 -0.42
C ASP A 100 -38.31 0.08 0.19
N ALA A 101 -39.51 -0.22 -0.34
CA ALA A 101 -40.78 0.09 0.31
C ALA A 101 -40.81 -0.55 1.72
N PRO A 102 -41.50 0.05 2.72
CA PRO A 102 -41.36 -0.36 4.11
C PRO A 102 -41.92 -1.77 4.31
N ALA A 103 -41.03 -2.76 4.42
CA ALA A 103 -41.36 -4.00 5.09
C ALA A 103 -41.49 -3.66 6.59
N GLU A 104 -42.72 -3.65 7.07
CA GLU A 104 -43.02 -3.53 8.50
C GLU A 104 -42.24 -4.60 9.27
N GLY A 105 -41.39 -4.16 10.20
CA GLY A 105 -40.89 -5.04 11.26
C GLY A 105 -39.39 -5.31 11.30
N GLU A 106 -38.53 -4.34 11.03
CA GLU A 106 -37.22 -4.24 11.69
C GLU A 106 -36.71 -2.81 11.48
N GLY A 107 -36.40 -2.11 12.58
CA GLY A 107 -35.73 -0.81 12.49
C GLY A 107 -34.43 -0.93 11.70
N PRO A 108 -33.91 0.16 11.11
CA PRO A 108 -32.67 0.10 10.35
C PRO A 108 -31.62 -0.64 11.17
N PRO A 109 -30.96 -1.68 10.64
CA PRO A 109 -29.93 -2.38 11.38
C PRO A 109 -28.88 -1.33 11.68
N VAL A 110 -28.82 -0.92 12.95
CA VAL A 110 -27.77 -0.06 13.49
C VAL A 110 -26.47 -0.68 13.00
N ALA A 111 -25.70 0.09 12.22
CA ALA A 111 -24.45 -0.28 11.59
C ALA A 111 -23.81 -1.50 12.28
N SER A 112 -24.13 -2.69 11.79
CA SER A 112 -23.64 -3.92 12.38
C SER A 112 -22.13 -3.88 12.23
N ALA A 113 -21.40 -3.97 13.36
CA ALA A 113 -19.94 -3.95 13.36
C ALA A 113 -19.43 -4.94 12.29
N ILE A 114 -18.80 -4.40 11.24
CA ILE A 114 -18.31 -5.17 10.10
C ILE A 114 -17.14 -5.99 10.63
N ARG A 115 -17.29 -7.31 10.78
CA ARG A 115 -16.24 -8.17 11.35
C ARG A 115 -15.55 -9.01 10.30
N GLU A 116 -16.29 -9.39 9.26
CA GLU A 116 -15.80 -10.24 8.20
C GLU A 116 -15.78 -9.51 6.85
N ASP A 117 -14.97 -10.02 5.92
CA ASP A 117 -14.90 -9.46 4.57
C ASP A 117 -16.28 -9.51 3.86
N ALA A 118 -17.12 -10.50 4.18
CA ALA A 118 -18.48 -10.65 3.63
C ALA A 118 -19.44 -9.52 4.07
N ASP A 119 -19.23 -8.94 5.26
CA ASP A 119 -20.04 -7.84 5.76
C ASP A 119 -19.84 -6.54 4.95
N LEU A 120 -18.80 -6.49 4.10
CA LEU A 120 -18.53 -5.37 3.19
C LEU A 120 -19.31 -5.45 1.87
N GLU A 121 -19.77 -6.65 1.47
CA GLU A 121 -20.50 -6.86 0.20
C GLU A 121 -21.73 -5.94 0.07
N PRO A 122 -22.57 -5.77 1.12
CA PRO A 122 -23.74 -4.90 1.05
C PRO A 122 -23.37 -3.44 0.82
N TYR A 123 -22.14 -3.02 1.02
CA TYR A 123 -21.72 -1.63 0.84
C TYR A 123 -21.10 -1.35 -0.53
N GLU A 124 -20.84 -2.38 -1.33
CA GLU A 124 -20.16 -2.20 -2.62
C GLU A 124 -20.96 -1.37 -3.63
N HIS A 125 -22.29 -1.46 -3.55
CA HIS A 125 -23.19 -0.70 -4.42
C HIS A 125 -23.03 0.83 -4.25
N LEU A 126 -22.60 1.31 -3.08
CA LEU A 126 -22.33 2.72 -2.84
C LEU A 126 -21.24 3.24 -3.79
N PHE A 127 -20.19 2.45 -4.00
CA PHE A 127 -19.08 2.84 -4.88
C PHE A 127 -19.48 2.83 -6.36
N ALA A 128 -20.55 2.12 -6.72
CA ALA A 128 -21.13 2.12 -8.06
C ALA A 128 -22.15 3.27 -8.29
N ASN A 129 -22.54 4.02 -7.24
CA ASN A 129 -23.51 5.11 -7.36
C ASN A 129 -22.88 6.35 -8.01
N VAL A 130 -22.93 6.40 -9.34
CA VAL A 130 -22.35 7.49 -10.15
C VAL A 130 -22.94 8.85 -9.80
N GLU A 131 -24.25 8.94 -9.56
CA GLU A 131 -24.94 10.21 -9.29
C GLU A 131 -24.48 10.83 -7.96
N TYR A 132 -24.34 10.01 -6.92
CA TYR A 132 -23.82 10.44 -5.63
C TYR A 132 -22.41 11.01 -5.76
N TRP A 133 -21.50 10.29 -6.40
CA TRP A 133 -20.10 10.72 -6.55
C TRP A 133 -19.95 11.92 -7.49
N LYS A 134 -20.81 12.04 -8.51
CA LYS A 134 -20.84 13.22 -9.36
C LYS A 134 -21.25 14.47 -8.60
N ARG A 135 -22.27 14.39 -7.72
CA ARG A 135 -22.70 15.51 -6.87
C ARG A 135 -21.56 15.98 -5.94
N ILE A 136 -20.88 15.03 -5.28
CA ILE A 136 -19.70 15.32 -4.46
C ILE A 136 -18.58 15.94 -5.31
N GLY A 137 -18.36 15.40 -6.50
CA GLY A 137 -17.38 15.94 -7.44
C GLY A 137 -17.67 17.39 -7.83
N GLU A 138 -18.93 17.73 -8.12
CA GLU A 138 -19.36 19.10 -8.44
C GLU A 138 -19.14 20.07 -7.26
N GLU A 139 -19.46 19.65 -6.04
CA GLU A 139 -19.24 20.43 -4.81
C GLU A 139 -17.76 20.77 -4.59
N TYR A 140 -16.86 19.81 -4.82
CA TYR A 140 -15.43 19.95 -4.56
C TYR A 140 -14.57 20.30 -5.78
N GLN A 141 -15.20 20.77 -6.89
CA GLN A 141 -14.53 21.18 -8.14
C GLN A 141 -13.80 20.05 -8.88
N GLN A 142 -14.50 18.95 -9.14
CA GLN A 142 -14.06 17.78 -9.93
C GLN A 142 -12.69 17.21 -9.50
N PRO A 143 -12.49 16.86 -8.21
CA PRO A 143 -11.25 16.25 -7.76
C PRO A 143 -11.16 14.77 -8.17
N LEU A 144 -9.95 14.19 -8.07
CA LEU A 144 -9.80 12.74 -7.96
C LEU A 144 -10.30 12.31 -6.58
N ILE A 145 -11.36 11.51 -6.53
CA ILE A 145 -11.93 11.02 -5.27
C ILE A 145 -11.26 9.70 -4.92
N VAL A 146 -10.70 9.61 -3.72
CA VAL A 146 -10.13 8.39 -3.13
C VAL A 146 -11.04 7.94 -2.00
N THR A 147 -11.54 6.72 -2.10
CA THR A 147 -12.41 6.06 -1.11
C THR A 147 -12.17 4.55 -1.11
N GLY A 148 -12.99 3.79 -0.39
CA GLY A 148 -13.02 2.34 -0.46
C GLY A 148 -13.31 1.70 0.89
N THR A 149 -12.75 0.52 1.12
CA THR A 149 -12.95 -0.26 2.35
C THR A 149 -11.64 -0.51 3.07
N VAL A 150 -11.67 -0.62 4.39
CA VAL A 150 -10.49 -0.90 5.23
C VAL A 150 -10.87 -1.94 6.27
N MET A 151 -10.37 -3.17 6.11
CA MET A 151 -10.57 -4.24 7.10
C MET A 151 -9.29 -4.40 7.92
N PHE A 152 -9.40 -4.23 9.24
CA PHE A 152 -8.29 -4.40 10.18
C PHE A 152 -8.68 -5.37 11.30
N ALA A 153 -8.19 -6.60 11.24
CA ALA A 153 -8.63 -7.67 12.13
C ALA A 153 -7.44 -8.37 12.82
N PRO A 154 -7.63 -8.87 14.06
CA PRO A 154 -6.62 -9.71 14.72
C PRO A 154 -6.47 -11.04 13.97
N GLN A 155 -5.23 -11.48 13.79
CA GLN A 155 -4.88 -12.72 13.10
C GLN A 155 -3.97 -13.56 14.01
N ALA A 156 -4.31 -14.84 14.19
CA ALA A 156 -3.45 -15.81 14.87
C ALA A 156 -3.02 -16.90 13.89
N ARG A 157 -1.74 -17.27 13.94
CA ARG A 157 -1.20 -18.41 13.20
C ARG A 157 -0.27 -19.23 14.07
N SER A 158 -0.51 -20.53 14.10
CA SER A 158 0.34 -21.48 14.81
C SER A 158 1.27 -22.17 13.83
N GLY A 159 2.54 -22.32 14.19
CA GLY A 159 3.52 -22.97 13.33
C GLY A 159 4.83 -23.31 14.04
N ILE A 160 5.63 -24.16 13.40
CA ILE A 160 6.95 -24.52 13.91
C ILE A 160 7.94 -23.41 13.57
N VAL A 161 8.53 -22.79 14.58
CA VAL A 161 9.60 -21.79 14.43
C VAL A 161 10.92 -22.43 14.85
N GLN A 162 11.96 -22.23 14.05
CA GLN A 162 13.33 -22.59 14.44
C GLN A 162 13.89 -21.47 15.30
N ARG A 163 14.31 -21.81 16.53
CA ARG A 163 15.04 -20.90 17.40
C ARG A 163 16.42 -21.47 17.65
N ASP A 164 17.43 -20.61 17.55
CA ASP A 164 18.78 -20.90 17.98
C ASP A 164 18.82 -20.89 19.51
N GLN A 165 19.02 -22.07 20.11
CA GLN A 165 19.21 -22.21 21.54
C GLN A 165 20.69 -22.41 21.83
N GLU A 166 21.24 -21.58 22.71
CA GLU A 166 22.58 -21.79 23.22
C GLU A 166 22.57 -22.93 24.24
N VAL A 167 23.20 -24.03 23.87
CA VAL A 167 23.41 -25.19 24.74
C VAL A 167 24.89 -25.21 25.12
N TYR A 168 25.16 -25.38 26.40
CA TYR A 168 26.51 -25.59 26.91
C TYR A 168 26.81 -27.08 26.89
N ASP A 169 27.89 -27.48 26.22
CA ASP A 169 28.41 -28.85 26.32
C ASP A 169 28.95 -29.08 27.75
N SER A 170 29.11 -30.35 28.13
CA SER A 170 29.76 -30.85 29.35
C SER A 170 31.11 -30.19 29.68
N PHE A 171 31.80 -29.62 28.68
CA PHE A 171 33.05 -28.86 28.81
C PHE A 171 32.87 -27.34 28.92
N GLY A 172 31.64 -26.83 29.10
CA GLY A 172 31.34 -25.40 29.26
C GLY A 172 31.44 -24.55 27.99
N ARG A 173 31.55 -25.17 26.80
CA ARG A 173 31.64 -24.46 25.51
C ARG A 173 30.24 -24.13 25.00
N ARG A 174 30.03 -22.89 24.54
CA ARG A 174 28.77 -22.45 23.93
C ARG A 174 28.60 -23.09 22.55
N ARG A 175 27.49 -23.81 22.33
CA ARG A 175 27.09 -24.31 21.01
C ARG A 175 25.67 -23.83 20.71
N VAL A 176 25.48 -23.22 19.55
CA VAL A 176 24.15 -22.84 19.07
C VAL A 176 23.54 -24.05 18.37
N VAL A 177 22.42 -24.54 18.86
CA VAL A 177 21.67 -25.66 18.25
C VAL A 177 20.30 -25.14 17.84
N PRO A 178 19.88 -25.33 16.58
CA PRO A 178 18.54 -24.94 16.14
C PRO A 178 17.51 -25.91 16.73
N VAL A 179 16.62 -25.39 17.58
CA VAL A 179 15.50 -26.13 18.18
C VAL A 179 14.21 -25.72 17.48
N ARG A 180 13.45 -26.71 17.02
CA ARG A 180 12.13 -26.52 16.40
C ARG A 180 11.09 -26.51 17.51
N THR A 181 10.53 -25.35 17.81
CA THR A 181 9.47 -25.22 18.80
C THR A 181 8.17 -24.81 18.11
N TYR A 182 7.08 -25.50 18.47
CA TYR A 182 5.75 -25.07 18.04
C TYR A 182 5.38 -23.78 18.79
N MET A 183 5.09 -22.73 18.03
CA MET A 183 4.73 -21.43 18.59
C MET A 183 3.47 -20.89 17.93
N GLU A 184 2.57 -20.38 18.76
CA GLU A 184 1.47 -19.55 18.31
C GLU A 184 1.97 -18.11 18.14
N ARG A 185 1.71 -17.53 16.98
CA ARG A 185 2.00 -16.13 16.69
C ARG A 185 0.68 -15.39 16.54
N LYS A 186 0.56 -14.26 17.23
CA LYS A 186 -0.62 -13.39 17.19
C LYS A 186 -0.22 -12.06 16.59
N GLY A 187 -1.10 -11.43 15.86
CA GLY A 187 -0.87 -10.12 15.29
C GLY A 187 -2.10 -9.62 14.57
N PHE A 188 -1.89 -8.91 13.48
CA PHE A 188 -2.97 -8.22 12.77
C PHE A 188 -2.80 -8.34 11.27
N VAL A 189 -3.94 -8.31 10.58
CA VAL A 189 -4.02 -8.22 9.13
C VAL A 189 -4.77 -6.95 8.76
N LEU A 190 -4.24 -6.24 7.77
CA LEU A 190 -4.85 -5.06 7.19
C LEU A 190 -5.15 -5.35 5.70
N LYS A 191 -6.41 -5.28 5.33
CA LYS A 191 -6.88 -5.48 3.95
C LYS A 191 -7.69 -4.28 3.49
N PRO A 192 -7.05 -3.23 2.96
CA PRO A 192 -7.75 -2.12 2.38
C PRO A 192 -7.96 -2.34 0.88
N ARG A 193 -9.12 -1.92 0.40
CA ARG A 193 -9.42 -1.75 -1.01
C ARG A 193 -9.56 -0.26 -1.28
N PHE A 194 -8.70 0.28 -2.13
CA PHE A 194 -8.81 1.66 -2.59
C PHE A 194 -9.55 1.71 -3.91
N ILE A 195 -10.46 2.66 -4.02
CA ILE A 195 -11.26 2.94 -5.19
C ILE A 195 -11.02 4.39 -5.57
N PHE A 196 -10.65 4.60 -6.83
CA PHE A 196 -10.39 5.90 -7.41
C PHE A 196 -11.55 6.26 -8.33
N ILE A 197 -12.21 7.38 -8.04
CA ILE A 197 -13.39 7.84 -8.76
C ILE A 197 -13.10 9.20 -9.39
N ASP A 198 -13.49 9.37 -10.64
CA ASP A 198 -13.42 10.65 -11.34
C ASP A 198 -14.54 11.57 -10.84
N GLY A 199 -14.19 12.68 -10.18
CA GLY A 199 -15.17 13.66 -9.71
C GLY A 199 -15.94 14.39 -10.83
N ARG A 200 -15.49 14.34 -12.09
CA ARG A 200 -16.25 14.91 -13.21
C ARG A 200 -17.42 14.02 -13.62
N THR A 201 -17.18 12.73 -13.72
CA THR A 201 -18.14 11.76 -14.27
C THR A 201 -18.85 10.94 -13.19
N GLY A 202 -18.26 10.83 -12.00
CA GLY A 202 -18.70 9.91 -10.93
C GLY A 202 -18.33 8.45 -11.19
N SER A 203 -17.55 8.16 -12.24
CA SER A 203 -17.20 6.80 -12.62
C SER A 203 -15.94 6.29 -11.92
N VAL A 204 -15.90 5.00 -11.59
CA VAL A 204 -14.72 4.34 -11.03
C VAL A 204 -13.64 4.23 -12.12
N LEU A 205 -12.49 4.85 -11.88
CA LEU A 205 -11.33 4.81 -12.77
C LEU A 205 -10.47 3.58 -12.52
N HIS A 206 -10.21 3.28 -11.24
CA HIS A 206 -9.32 2.20 -10.84
C HIS A 206 -9.70 1.69 -9.45
N SER A 207 -9.39 0.43 -9.18
CA SER A 207 -9.52 -0.16 -7.86
C SER A 207 -8.33 -1.05 -7.57
N GLU A 208 -7.78 -0.96 -6.37
CA GLU A 208 -6.61 -1.73 -5.95
C GLU A 208 -6.84 -2.34 -4.57
N ASN A 209 -6.59 -3.64 -4.46
CA ASN A 209 -6.69 -4.38 -3.21
C ASN A 209 -5.30 -4.62 -2.64
N PHE A 210 -5.13 -4.36 -1.35
CA PHE A 210 -3.90 -4.64 -0.62
C PHE A 210 -4.16 -5.61 0.51
N ARG A 211 -3.10 -6.29 0.94
CA ARG A 211 -3.10 -7.16 2.11
C ARG A 211 -1.74 -7.11 2.76
N GLU A 212 -1.69 -6.57 3.97
CA GLU A 212 -0.50 -6.58 4.81
C GLU A 212 -0.79 -7.40 6.07
N GLU A 213 0.17 -8.20 6.50
CA GLU A 213 0.06 -9.05 7.69
C GLU A 213 1.32 -8.87 8.55
N ILE A 214 1.12 -8.71 9.85
CA ILE A 214 2.20 -8.74 10.83
C ILE A 214 1.86 -9.72 11.93
N LEU A 215 2.83 -10.56 12.27
CA LEU A 215 2.70 -11.59 13.30
C LEU A 215 3.80 -11.38 14.35
N TYR A 216 3.38 -11.25 15.60
CA TYR A 216 4.28 -11.15 16.75
C TYR A 216 4.43 -12.51 17.43
N ASN A 217 5.57 -12.70 18.11
CA ASN A 217 5.79 -13.87 18.94
C ASN A 217 4.85 -13.83 20.17
N ALA A 218 4.48 -14.99 20.71
CA ALA A 218 3.59 -15.08 21.89
C ALA A 218 4.00 -14.20 23.08
N ASN A 219 5.30 -13.93 23.24
CA ASN A 219 5.84 -13.12 24.34
C ASN A 219 5.81 -11.61 24.06
N GLN A 220 5.44 -11.19 22.85
CA GLN A 220 5.42 -9.79 22.41
C GLN A 220 3.99 -9.42 22.04
N THR A 221 3.39 -8.53 22.82
CA THR A 221 2.06 -7.96 22.55
C THR A 221 2.23 -6.52 22.11
N SER A 222 1.90 -6.22 20.85
CA SER A 222 1.85 -4.85 20.33
C SER A 222 0.41 -4.32 20.38
N PRO A 223 0.17 -3.06 20.78
CA PRO A 223 -1.16 -2.45 20.70
C PRO A 223 -1.72 -2.44 19.27
N ALA A 224 -3.05 -2.49 19.15
CA ALA A 224 -3.74 -2.50 17.87
C ALA A 224 -3.40 -1.26 17.01
N LEU A 225 -3.47 -0.06 17.61
CA LEU A 225 -3.17 1.20 16.91
C LEU A 225 -1.73 1.28 16.39
N SER A 226 -0.74 0.84 17.18
CA SER A 226 0.66 0.81 16.74
C SER A 226 0.87 -0.17 15.58
N SER A 227 0.25 -1.35 15.67
CA SER A 227 0.30 -2.36 14.61
C SER A 227 -0.39 -1.87 13.34
N TYR A 228 -1.48 -1.13 13.48
CA TYR A 228 -2.20 -0.51 12.36
C TYR A 228 -1.32 0.47 11.59
N PHE A 229 -0.66 1.42 12.28
CA PHE A 229 0.25 2.36 11.63
C PHE A 229 1.46 1.67 10.99
N GLU A 230 2.00 0.63 11.63
CA GLU A 230 3.10 -0.14 11.04
C GLU A 230 2.68 -0.82 9.71
N LEU A 231 1.47 -1.37 9.64
CA LEU A 231 0.92 -1.95 8.41
C LEU A 231 0.62 -0.88 7.36
N MET A 232 0.06 0.27 7.76
CA MET A 232 -0.19 1.38 6.84
C MET A 232 1.11 1.96 6.27
N ASP A 233 2.16 2.10 7.06
CA ASP A 233 3.47 2.60 6.60
C ASP A 233 4.11 1.69 5.54
N ARG A 234 3.89 0.37 5.64
CA ARG A 234 4.31 -0.59 4.61
C ARG A 234 3.48 -0.47 3.34
N LEU A 235 2.20 -0.13 3.46
CA LEU A 235 1.26 -0.01 2.36
C LEU A 235 1.39 1.30 1.57
N ILE A 236 1.68 2.41 2.25
CA ILE A 236 1.70 3.76 1.68
C ILE A 236 2.56 3.87 0.40
N PRO A 237 3.79 3.33 0.31
CA PRO A 237 4.59 3.41 -0.90
C PRO A 237 3.88 2.79 -2.11
N SER A 238 3.23 1.63 -1.91
CA SER A 238 2.49 0.93 -2.96
C SER A 238 1.26 1.71 -3.40
N PHE A 239 0.51 2.29 -2.45
CA PHE A 239 -0.61 3.19 -2.75
C PHE A 239 -0.17 4.45 -3.52
N LEU A 240 0.92 5.11 -3.11
CA LEU A 240 1.41 6.29 -3.84
C LEU A 240 1.91 5.92 -5.23
N SER A 241 2.46 4.72 -5.40
CA SER A 241 2.85 4.20 -6.71
C SER A 241 1.66 3.99 -7.65
N THR A 242 0.44 3.71 -7.17
CA THR A 242 -0.74 3.59 -8.05
C THR A 242 -1.15 4.95 -8.61
N LEU A 243 -0.98 6.01 -7.81
CA LEU A 243 -1.27 7.40 -8.19
C LEU A 243 -0.13 8.06 -8.97
N SER A 244 1.06 7.49 -8.97
CA SER A 244 2.22 8.14 -9.58
C SER A 244 2.25 7.95 -11.10
N SER A 245 2.48 9.03 -11.84
CA SER A 245 2.76 9.03 -13.28
C SER A 245 4.22 8.66 -13.62
N GLN A 246 4.99 8.12 -12.66
CA GLN A 246 6.44 7.93 -12.77
C GLN A 246 6.85 7.12 -14.01
N LYS A 247 7.54 7.79 -14.93
CA LYS A 247 8.31 7.17 -16.00
C LYS A 247 9.62 6.65 -15.39
N ILE A 248 9.79 5.34 -15.27
CA ILE A 248 11.07 4.78 -14.83
C ILE A 248 12.10 4.99 -15.95
N LYS A 249 13.15 5.77 -15.65
CA LYS A 249 14.32 5.87 -16.52
C LYS A 249 15.21 4.66 -16.26
N GLY A 250 15.34 3.77 -17.24
CA GLY A 250 16.25 2.64 -17.18
C GLY A 250 17.56 2.97 -17.89
N THR A 251 18.70 2.87 -17.23
CA THR A 251 20.00 2.94 -17.90
C THR A 251 20.41 1.52 -18.27
N ARG A 252 20.54 1.22 -19.57
CA ARG A 252 21.18 -0.02 -20.03
C ARG A 252 22.58 0.32 -20.51
N VAL A 253 23.58 -0.28 -19.88
CA VAL A 253 24.97 -0.23 -20.34
C VAL A 253 25.16 -1.39 -21.31
N LEU A 254 25.40 -1.09 -22.58
CA LEU A 254 25.84 -2.09 -23.56
C LEU A 254 27.36 -2.14 -23.52
N LEU A 255 27.91 -3.32 -23.26
CA LEU A 255 29.34 -3.62 -23.39
C LEU A 255 29.59 -4.12 -24.82
N GLN A 256 30.59 -3.56 -25.49
CA GLN A 256 31.11 -4.08 -26.75
C GLN A 256 32.53 -4.62 -26.56
#